data_AF-A0AAW1LKK5-F1
#
_entry.id   AF-A0AAW1LKK5-F1
#
_cell.length_a   1.000
_cell.length_b   1.000
_cell.length_c   1.000
_cell.angle_alpha   90.00
_cell.angle_beta   90.00
_cell.angle_gamma   90.00
#
_symmetry.space_group_name_H-M   'P 1'
#
loop_
_entity.id
_entity.type
_entity.pdbx_description
1 polymer ?
#
loop_
_entity_poly.entity_id
_entity_poly.type
_entity_poly.pdbx_seq_one_letter_code
_entity_poly.pdbx_strand_id
1 'polypeptide(L)'
;MTGPPSLVIPQEISSYVLEGVELCDGLLRNMFLCLQINNIEPFCQDEIALYRHCVERRDKELRQRLQDSEHKLGSSMPLEQANERAARLESEVTKL
;
A
#
# COMPACT_ATOMS: atom_id res chain seq x y z
N MET A 1 -14.04 12.46 -2.35
CA MET A 1 -12.81 12.41 -3.17
C MET A 1 -12.34 10.98 -3.21
N THR A 2 -12.40 10.35 -4.36
CA THR A 2 -11.87 9.00 -4.60
C THR A 2 -10.36 9.10 -4.73
N GLY A 3 -9.61 8.52 -3.78
CA GLY A 3 -8.17 8.31 -3.94
C GLY A 3 -7.90 7.31 -5.07
N PRO A 4 -6.62 7.15 -5.47
CA PRO A 4 -6.25 6.08 -6.38
C PRO A 4 -6.69 4.71 -5.82
N PRO A 5 -6.97 3.73 -6.68
CA PRO A 5 -7.36 2.40 -6.21
C PRO A 5 -6.26 1.82 -5.31
N SER A 6 -6.69 0.99 -4.37
CA SER A 6 -5.82 0.24 -3.48
C SER A 6 -4.77 -0.51 -4.29
N LEU A 7 -3.53 -0.51 -3.81
CA LEU A 7 -2.43 -1.22 -4.46
C LEU A 7 -2.64 -2.71 -4.36
N VAL A 8 -2.52 -3.41 -5.50
CA VAL A 8 -2.40 -4.86 -5.55
C VAL A 8 -0.92 -5.17 -5.71
N ILE A 9 -0.34 -5.85 -4.71
CA ILE A 9 1.08 -6.23 -4.71
C ILE A 9 1.17 -7.73 -5.06
N PRO A 10 1.82 -8.10 -6.17
CA PRO A 10 2.05 -9.50 -6.51
C PRO A 10 2.85 -10.23 -5.42
N GLN A 11 2.49 -11.49 -5.14
CA GLN A 11 3.09 -12.24 -4.03
C GLN A 11 4.61 -12.41 -4.19
N GLU A 12 5.11 -12.52 -5.42
CA GLU A 12 6.52 -12.83 -5.70
C GLU A 12 7.47 -11.70 -5.29
N ILE A 13 6.99 -10.45 -5.29
CA ILE A 13 7.77 -9.27 -4.91
C ILE A 13 7.31 -8.67 -3.57
N SER A 14 6.31 -9.27 -2.93
CA SER A 14 5.69 -8.75 -1.70
C SER A 14 6.69 -8.57 -0.56
N SER A 15 7.62 -9.51 -0.39
CA SER A 15 8.66 -9.44 0.64
C SER A 15 9.53 -8.20 0.49
N TYR A 16 9.99 -7.91 -0.73
CA TYR A 16 10.83 -6.75 -1.01
C TYR A 16 10.05 -5.43 -0.94
N VAL A 17 8.81 -5.40 -1.44
CA VAL A 17 8.01 -4.16 -1.46
C VAL A 17 7.60 -3.74 -0.04
N LEU A 18 7.25 -4.71 0.82
CA LEU A 18 6.70 -4.46 2.15
C LEU A 18 7.75 -4.36 3.26
N GLU A 19 9.01 -4.72 2.98
CA GLU A 19 10.07 -4.74 4.00
C GLU A 19 10.30 -3.36 4.63
N GLY A 20 10.16 -3.29 5.97
CA GLY A 20 10.43 -2.07 6.74
C GLY A 20 9.44 -0.92 6.50
N VAL A 21 8.29 -1.17 5.85
CA VAL A 21 7.26 -0.14 5.63
C VAL A 21 6.53 0.16 6.94
N GLU A 22 6.38 1.45 7.26
CA GLU A 22 5.60 1.88 8.43
C GLU A 22 4.11 1.64 8.18
N LEU A 23 3.48 0.79 9.00
CA LEU A 23 2.07 0.41 8.85
C LEU A 23 1.09 1.45 9.41
N CYS A 24 1.59 2.50 10.06
CA CYS A 24 0.82 3.53 10.77
C CYS A 24 0.08 2.99 12.02
N ASP A 25 0.41 1.80 12.51
CA ASP A 25 -0.32 1.12 13.61
C ASP A 25 -0.39 1.94 14.90
N GLY A 26 0.73 2.59 15.27
CA GLY A 26 0.77 3.45 16.45
C GLY A 26 -0.16 4.65 16.33
N LEU A 27 -0.19 5.30 15.16
CA LEU A 27 -1.05 6.44 14.88
C LEU A 27 -2.53 6.02 14.81
N LEU A 28 -2.80 4.86 14.19
CA LEU A 28 -4.13 4.27 14.12
C LEU A 28 -4.68 3.97 15.53
N ARG A 29 -3.85 3.36 16.39
CA ARG A 29 -4.21 3.08 17.79
C ARG A 29 -4.51 4.36 18.57
N ASN A 30 -3.70 5.41 18.39
CA ASN A 30 -3.91 6.70 19.05
C ASN A 30 -5.21 7.37 18.59
N MET A 31 -5.47 7.36 17.28
CA MET A 31 -6.72 7.87 16.71
C MET A 31 -7.95 7.15 17.28
N PHE A 32 -7.93 5.81 17.33
CA PHE A 32 -9.02 5.04 17.92
C PHE A 32 -9.20 5.34 19.41
N LEU A 33 -8.11 5.45 20.16
CA LEU A 33 -8.17 5.81 21.58
C LEU A 33 -8.81 7.19 21.77
N CYS A 34 -8.44 8.18 20.96
CA CYS A 34 -9.06 9.51 21.02
C CYS A 34 -10.57 9.44 20.74
N LEU A 35 -10.97 8.71 19.69
CA LEU A 35 -12.38 8.54 19.34
C LEU A 35 -13.17 7.84 20.45
N GLN A 36 -12.58 6.85 21.12
CA GLN A 36 -13.20 6.17 22.25
C GLN A 36 -13.43 7.08 23.45
N ILE A 37 -12.52 8.02 23.71
CA ILE A 37 -12.61 8.94 24.86
C ILE A 37 -13.56 10.11 24.57
N ASN A 38 -13.45 10.72 23.38
CA ASN A 38 -14.09 11.99 23.06
C ASN A 38 -15.37 11.86 22.22
N ASN A 39 -15.75 10.64 21.85
CA ASN A 39 -16.99 10.23 21.17
C ASN A 39 -17.32 10.87 19.80
N ILE A 40 -16.71 11.98 19.35
CA ILE A 40 -16.81 12.49 17.97
C ILE A 40 -15.82 13.65 17.69
N GLU A 41 -15.70 14.08 16.42
CA GLU A 41 -15.02 15.33 16.04
C GLU A 41 -15.67 16.57 16.73
N PRO A 42 -14.88 17.58 17.14
CA PRO A 42 -13.58 17.96 16.59
C PRO A 42 -12.36 17.54 17.45
N PHE A 43 -12.56 16.81 18.54
CA PHE A 43 -11.48 16.57 19.52
C PHE A 43 -10.29 15.78 18.97
N CYS A 44 -10.50 14.94 17.95
CA CYS A 44 -9.50 14.02 17.41
C CYS A 44 -8.92 14.43 16.05
N GLN A 45 -9.08 15.70 15.65
CA GLN A 45 -8.62 16.19 14.34
C GLN A 45 -7.11 16.00 14.13
N ASP A 46 -6.32 16.17 15.18
CA ASP A 46 -4.87 16.02 15.12
C ASP A 46 -4.48 14.56 14.88
N GLU A 47 -5.07 13.60 15.60
CA GLU A 47 -4.81 12.17 15.40
C GLU A 47 -5.27 11.71 14.02
N ILE A 48 -6.42 12.20 13.54
CA ILE A 48 -6.92 11.91 12.19
C ILE A 48 -5.96 12.46 11.13
N ALA A 49 -5.49 13.70 11.29
CA ALA A 49 -4.55 14.33 10.36
C ALA A 49 -3.20 13.59 10.34
N LEU A 50 -2.67 13.20 11.50
CA LEU A 50 -1.44 12.43 11.62
C LEU A 50 -1.57 11.05 10.96
N TYR A 51 -2.65 10.32 11.24
CA TYR A 51 -2.89 9.01 10.62
C TYR A 51 -3.01 9.14 9.09
N ARG A 52 -3.78 10.12 8.62
CA ARG A 52 -3.93 10.38 7.19
C ARG A 52 -2.59 10.67 6.52
N HIS A 53 -1.78 11.54 7.10
CA HIS A 53 -0.46 11.86 6.57
C HIS A 53 0.45 10.63 6.48
N CYS A 54 0.40 9.74 7.48
CA CYS A 54 1.14 8.49 7.45
C CYS A 54 0.66 7.57 6.31
N VAL A 55 -0.65 7.39 6.16
CA VAL A 55 -1.22 6.54 5.09
C VAL A 55 -0.86 7.08 3.70
N GLU A 56 -0.92 8.40 3.50
CA GLU A 56 -0.54 9.04 2.24
C GLU A 56 0.96 8.85 1.93
N ARG A 57 1.82 8.99 2.93
CA ARG A 57 3.26 8.74 2.79
C ARG A 57 3.53 7.27 2.44
N ARG A 58 2.89 6.34 3.16
CA ARG A 58 3.01 4.90 2.97
C ARG A 58 2.55 4.48 1.57
N ASP A 59 1.42 4.98 1.10
CA ASP A 59 0.91 4.68 -0.25
C ASP A 59 1.87 5.15 -1.34
N LYS A 60 2.43 6.37 -1.19
CA LYS A 60 3.44 6.89 -2.13
C LYS A 60 4.69 6.01 -2.15
N GLU A 61 5.19 5.61 -0.99
CA GLU A 61 6.36 4.75 -0.86
C GLU A 61 6.13 3.38 -1.49
N LEU A 62 4.99 2.74 -1.19
CA LEU A 62 4.64 1.43 -1.74
C LEU A 62 4.51 1.49 -3.26
N ARG A 63 3.89 2.54 -3.83
CA ARG A 63 3.80 2.74 -5.29
C ARG A 63 5.17 2.81 -5.94
N GLN A 64 6.09 3.58 -5.35
CA GLN A 64 7.44 3.71 -5.88
C GLN A 64 8.19 2.38 -5.82
N ARG A 65 8.19 1.72 -4.65
CA ARG A 65 8.86 0.43 -4.46
C ARG A 65 8.32 -0.65 -5.39
N LEU A 66 7.00 -0.68 -5.59
CA LEU A 66 6.36 -1.61 -6.51
C LEU A 66 6.86 -1.40 -7.94
N GLN A 67 6.85 -0.15 -8.43
CA GLN A 67 7.35 0.20 -9.77
C GLN A 67 8.83 -0.17 -9.95
N ASP A 68 9.66 0.14 -8.96
CA ASP A 68 11.09 -0.18 -8.99
C ASP A 68 11.33 -1.70 -9.02
N SER A 69 10.54 -2.45 -8.27
CA SER A 69 10.63 -3.92 -8.20
C SER A 69 10.20 -4.57 -9.51
N GLU A 70 9.08 -4.11 -10.08
CA GLU A 70 8.59 -4.56 -11.38
C GLU A 70 9.61 -4.27 -12.48
N HIS A 71 10.20 -3.08 -12.49
CA HIS A 71 11.20 -2.70 -13.48
C HIS A 71 12.48 -3.55 -13.38
N LYS A 72 12.98 -3.76 -12.15
CA LYS A 72 14.14 -4.63 -11.91
C LYS A 72 13.87 -6.07 -12.32
N LEU A 73 12.72 -6.61 -11.92
CA LEU A 73 12.31 -7.97 -12.26
C LEU A 73 12.22 -8.13 -13.79
N GLY A 74 11.51 -7.23 -14.46
CA GLY A 74 11.35 -7.25 -15.91
C GLY A 74 12.66 -7.11 -16.68
N SER A 75 13.63 -6.35 -16.17
CA SER A 75 14.96 -6.21 -16.79
C SER A 75 15.82 -7.48 -16.71
N SER A 76 15.54 -8.35 -15.75
CA SER A 76 16.29 -9.60 -15.52
C SER A 76 15.58 -10.86 -16.04
N MET A 77 14.31 -10.75 -16.43
CA MET A 77 13.45 -11.88 -16.79
C MET A 77 13.47 -12.14 -18.31
N PRO A 78 13.59 -13.40 -18.77
CA PRO A 78 13.39 -13.76 -20.16
C PRO A 78 11.98 -13.39 -20.66
N LEU A 79 11.85 -12.97 -21.92
CA LEU A 79 10.60 -12.46 -22.49
C LEU A 79 9.42 -13.45 -22.39
N GLU A 80 9.66 -14.74 -22.64
CA GLU A 80 8.61 -15.77 -22.53
C GLU A 80 8.05 -15.85 -21.10
N GLN A 81 8.93 -15.86 -20.10
CA GLN A 81 8.54 -15.89 -18.68
C GLN A 81 7.80 -14.61 -18.28
N ALA A 82 8.21 -13.46 -18.82
CA ALA A 82 7.53 -12.18 -18.58
C ALA A 82 6.11 -12.18 -19.14
N ASN A 83 5.91 -12.73 -20.33
CA ASN A 83 4.59 -12.85 -20.96
C ASN A 83 3.66 -13.80 -20.20
N GLU A 84 4.16 -14.96 -19.79
CA GLU A 84 3.40 -15.91 -18.96
C GLU A 84 2.98 -15.29 -17.62
N ARG A 85 3.89 -14.53 -17.00
CA ARG A 85 3.60 -13.80 -15.76
C ARG A 85 2.53 -12.72 -15.97
N ALA A 86 2.62 -11.94 -17.04
CA ALA A 86 1.63 -10.91 -17.35
C ALA A 86 0.23 -11.51 -17.49
N ALA A 87 0.11 -12.59 -18.27
CA ALA A 87 -1.16 -13.30 -18.44
C ALA A 87 -1.72 -13.84 -17.11
N ARG A 88 -0.85 -14.35 -16.22
CA ARG A 88 -1.26 -14.78 -14.88
C ARG A 88 -1.81 -13.61 -14.06
N LEU A 89 -1.08 -12.50 -13.97
CA LEU A 89 -1.47 -11.33 -13.18
C LEU A 89 -2.77 -10.70 -13.71
N GLU A 90 -2.94 -10.61 -15.02
CA GLU A 90 -4.19 -10.14 -15.63
C GLU A 90 -5.39 -11.03 -15.25
N SER A 91 -5.19 -12.34 -15.19
CA SER A 91 -6.22 -13.30 -14.75
C SER A 91 -6.55 -13.18 -13.25
N GLU A 92 -5.61 -12.71 -12.43
CA GLU A 92 -5.83 -12.49 -10.99
C GLU A 92 -6.60 -11.20 -10.75
N VAL A 93 -6.29 -10.14 -11.51
CA VAL A 93 -7.00 -8.85 -11.44
C VAL A 93 -8.47 -8.99 -11.85
N THR A 94 -8.77 -9.84 -12.85
CA THR A 94 -10.15 -10.05 -13.34
C THR A 94 -11.02 -10.94 -12.43
N LYS A 95 -10.45 -11.56 -11.39
CA LYS A 95 -11.19 -12.38 -10.40
C LYS A 95 -11.71 -11.57 -9.20
N LEU A 96 -11.33 -10.30 -9.07
CA LEU A 96 -11.77 -9.36 -8.03
C LEU A 96 -13.08 -8.68 -8.41
#